data_AF-A0A0A1MVV4-F1
#
_entry.id   AF-A0A0A1MVV4-F1
#
_cell.length_a   1.000
_cell.length_b   1.000
_cell.length_c   1.000
_cell.angle_alpha   90.00
_cell.angle_beta   90.00
_cell.angle_gamma   90.00
#
_symmetry.space_group_name_H-M   'P 1'
#
loop_
_entity.id
_entity.type
_entity.pdbx_description
1 polymer ?
#
loop_
_entity_poly.entity_id
_entity_poly.type
_entity_poly.pdbx_seq_one_letter_code
_entity_poly.pdbx_strand_id
1 'polypeptide(L)' 'MLFKKTERNLLAHQLNRKLYFAEIEEKLIKVTYCLMADDLYTVDHAIPELIKIIDQLELEKRAIMNEIGRLEDSDGRA' A
#
# COMPACT_ATOMS: atom_id res chain seq x y z
N MET A 1 21.66 -7.56 -22.96
CA MET A 1 20.83 -6.39 -22.57
C MET A 1 19.58 -6.73 -21.76
N LEU A 2 19.10 -7.99 -21.73
CA LEU A 2 17.87 -8.39 -21.00
C LEU A 2 17.92 -8.18 -19.48
N PHE A 3 19.05 -8.47 -18.82
CA PHE A 3 19.21 -8.30 -17.36
C PHE A 3 18.96 -6.86 -16.87
N LYS A 4 19.44 -5.84 -17.60
CA LYS A 4 19.21 -4.42 -17.27
C LYS A 4 17.73 -4.00 -17.35
N LYS A 5 16.91 -4.72 -18.12
CA LYS A 5 15.47 -4.42 -18.25
C LYS A 5 14.70 -4.98 -17.05
N THR A 6 15.08 -6.15 -16.56
CA THR A 6 14.47 -6.79 -15.39
C THR A 6 14.74 -6.01 -14.10
N GLU A 7 15.98 -5.58 -13.86
CA GLU A 7 16.35 -4.77 -12.70
C GLU A 7 15.62 -3.42 -12.69
N ARG A 8 15.52 -2.77 -13.86
CA ARG A 8 14.83 -1.48 -13.99
C ARG A 8 13.33 -1.60 -13.73
N ASN A 9 12.71 -2.71 -14.17
CA ASN A 9 11.31 -3.00 -13.90
C ASN A 9 11.07 -3.29 -12.41
N LEU A 10 11.98 -4.03 -11.75
CA LEU A 10 11.90 -4.29 -10.31
C LEU A 10 12.01 -2.99 -9.51
N LEU A 11 12.96 -2.13 -9.86
CA LEU A 11 13.13 -0.82 -9.22
C LEU A 11 11.91 0.08 -9.41
N ALA A 12 11.35 0.12 -10.63
CA ALA A 12 10.12 0.87 -10.90
C ALA A 12 8.93 0.35 -10.08
N HIS A 13 8.77 -0.97 -9.98
CA HIS A 13 7.75 -1.61 -9.15
C HIS A 13 7.91 -1.22 -7.67
N GLN A 14 9.11 -1.36 -7.12
CA GLN A 14 9.39 -0.98 -5.73
C GLN A 14 9.15 0.51 -5.47
N LEU A 15 9.55 1.39 -6.40
CA LEU A 15 9.33 2.83 -6.26
C LEU A 15 7.85 3.18 -6.28
N ASN A 16 7.09 2.63 -7.24
CA ASN A 16 5.65 2.84 -7.32
C ASN A 16 4.94 2.36 -6.05
N ARG A 17 5.38 1.23 -5.51
CA ARG A 17 4.83 0.68 -4.27
C ARG A 17 5.13 1.56 -3.06
N LYS A 18 6.32 2.15 -2.97
CA LYS A 18 6.65 3.15 -1.95
C LYS A 18 5.82 4.43 -2.08
N LEU A 19 5.62 4.92 -3.29
CA LEU A 19 4.77 6.08 -3.56
C LEU A 19 3.32 5.80 -3.13
N TYR A 20 2.81 4.62 -3.46
CA TYR A 20 1.46 4.20 -3.06
C TYR A 20 1.29 4.18 -1.53
N PHE A 21 2.27 3.69 -0.77
CA PHE A 21 2.22 3.77 0.69
C PHE A 21 2.24 5.21 1.21
N ALA A 22 3.07 6.08 0.64
CA ALA A 22 3.10 7.49 1.03
C ALA A 22 1.75 8.19 0.80
N GLU A 23 1.05 7.87 -0.29
CA GLU A 23 -0.30 8.37 -0.56
C GLU A 23 -1.34 7.87 0.47
N ILE A 24 -1.21 6.62 0.92
CA ILE A 24 -2.07 6.08 1.99
C ILE A 24 -1.79 6.79 3.32
N GLU A 25 -0.52 7.00 3.66
CA GLU A 25 -0.10 7.71 4.87
C GLU A 25 -0.63 9.15 4.89
N GLU A 26 -0.52 9.88 3.77
CA GLU A 26 -1.07 11.23 3.65
C GLU A 26 -2.58 11.25 3.91
N LYS A 27 -3.33 10.31 3.30
CA LYS A 27 -4.78 10.19 3.52
C LYS A 27 -5.12 9.91 4.98
N LEU A 28 -4.38 9.02 5.63
CA LEU A 28 -4.57 8.71 7.04
C LEU A 28 -4.30 9.92 7.94
N ILE A 29 -3.22 10.66 7.68
CA ILE A 29 -2.91 11.90 8.41
C ILE A 29 -4.03 12.92 8.22
N LYS A 30 -4.55 13.08 7.00
CA LYS A 30 -5.64 14.01 6.72
C LYS A 30 -6.91 13.63 7.50
N VAL A 31 -7.32 12.37 7.47
CA VAL A 31 -8.51 11.89 8.19
C VAL A 31 -8.35 12.08 9.69
N THR A 32 -7.17 11.75 10.25
CA THR A 32 -6.91 11.92 11.68
C THR A 32 -6.86 13.39 12.10
N TYR A 33 -6.23 14.25 11.30
CA TYR A 33 -6.24 15.70 11.53
C TYR A 33 -7.66 16.27 11.49
N CYS A 34 -8.45 15.91 10.49
CA CYS A 34 -9.84 16.35 10.36
C CYS A 34 -10.71 15.90 11.55
N LEU A 35 -10.50 14.69 12.07
CA LEU A 35 -11.16 14.20 13.28
C LEU A 35 -10.72 14.97 14.55
N MET A 36 -9.46 15.39 14.62
CA MET A 36 -8.94 16.15 15.77
C MET A 36 -9.37 17.61 15.77
N ALA A 37 -9.56 18.21 14.59
CA ALA A 37 -9.83 19.63 14.43
C ALA A 37 -11.30 20.02 14.68
N ASP A 38 -12.24 19.07 14.81
CA ASP A 38 -13.70 19.28 14.95
C ASP A 38 -14.34 20.17 13.85
N ASP A 39 -13.56 20.52 12.83
CA ASP A 39 -13.92 21.40 11.73
C ASP A 39 -14.61 20.57 10.62
N LEU A 40 -15.94 20.53 10.67
CA LEU A 40 -16.85 19.98 9.63
C LEU A 40 -16.73 18.49 9.28
N TYR A 41 -15.69 17.78 9.70
CA TYR A 41 -15.47 16.37 9.36
C TYR A 41 -15.99 15.46 10.47
N THR A 42 -17.29 15.16 10.39
CA THR A 42 -17.93 14.28 11.36
C THR A 42 -17.39 12.85 11.27
N VAL A 43 -17.54 12.08 12.36
CA VAL A 43 -17.25 10.64 12.40
C VAL A 43 -17.85 9.90 11.19
N ASP A 44 -19.03 10.34 10.72
CA ASP A 44 -19.71 9.77 9.55
C ASP A 44 -18.93 9.90 8.24
N HIS A 45 -18.08 10.94 8.10
CA HIS A 45 -17.20 11.11 6.94
C HIS A 45 -15.88 10.37 7.11
N ALA A 46 -15.37 10.26 8.34
CA ALA A 46 -14.10 9.59 8.61
C ALA A 46 -14.18 8.07 8.47
N ILE A 47 -15.28 7.44 8.90
CA ILE A 47 -15.44 5.99 8.85
C ILE A 47 -15.29 5.43 7.42
N PRO A 48 -15.98 5.97 6.39
CA PRO A 48 -15.81 5.51 5.01
C PRO A 48 -14.37 5.65 4.48
N GLU A 49 -13.67 6.72 4.82
CA GLU A 49 -12.28 6.91 4.39
C GLU A 49 -11.32 5.94 5.09
N LEU A 50 -11.53 5.67 6.38
CA LEU A 50 -10.76 4.65 7.10
C LEU A 50 -11.00 3.24 6.53
N ILE A 51 -12.23 2.90 6.17
CA ILE A 51 -12.53 1.62 5.50
C ILE A 51 -11.76 1.50 4.19
N LYS A 52 -11.76 2.55 3.35
CA LYS A 52 -10.99 2.56 2.09
C LYS A 52 -9.49 2.36 2.34
N ILE A 53 -8.93 3.02 3.35
CA ILE A 53 -7.51 2.87 3.72
C ILE A 53 -7.22 1.42 4.13
N ILE A 54 -8.08 0.81 4.95
CA ILE A 54 -7.94 -0.58 5.39
C ILE A 54 -7.99 -1.54 4.19
N ASP A 55 -8.94 -1.36 3.28
CA ASP A 55 -9.06 -2.19 2.07
C ASP A 55 -7.81 -2.09 1.18
N GLN A 56 -7.27 -0.87 1.04
CA GLN A 56 -6.03 -0.62 0.29
C GLN A 56 -4.82 -1.32 0.91
N LEU A 57 -4.71 -1.30 2.24
CA LEU A 57 -3.64 -1.99 2.98
C LEU A 57 -3.79 -3.51 2.89
N GLU A 58 -5.01 -4.03 2.93
CA GLU A 58 -5.29 -5.46 2.80
C GLU A 58 -4.90 -5.98 1.41
N LEU A 59 -5.19 -5.21 0.34
CA LEU A 59 -4.76 -5.54 -1.01
C LEU A 59 -3.23 -5.61 -1.12
N GLU A 60 -2.52 -4.64 -0.56
CA GLU A 60 -1.05 -4.64 -0.53
C GLU A 60 -0.49 -5.81 0.28
N LYS A 61 -1.10 -6.13 1.42
CA LYS A 61 -0.71 -7.31 2.21
C LYS A 61 -0.81 -8.59 1.37
N ARG A 62 -1.92 -8.77 0.65
CA ARG A 62 -2.09 -9.93 -0.25
C ARG A 62 -1.06 -9.93 -1.38
N ALA A 63 -0.76 -8.78 -1.96
CA ALA A 63 0.28 -8.66 -2.98
C ALA A 63 1.66 -9.08 -2.45
N ILE A 64 2.05 -8.63 -1.25
CA ILE A 64 3.28 -9.07 -0.56
C ILE A 64 3.27 -10.58 -0.35
N MET A 65 2.21 -11.12 0.23
CA MET A 65 2.12 -12.56 0.52
C MET A 65 2.26 -13.39 -0.76
N ASN A 66 1.65 -12.95 -1.87
CA ASN A 66 1.80 -13.59 -3.16
C ASN A 66 3.22 -13.44 -3.75
N GLU A 67 3.92 -12.34 -3.49
CA GLU A 67 5.34 -12.20 -3.84
C GLU A 67 6.22 -13.14 -3.01
N ILE A 68 6.00 -13.24 -1.70
CA ILE A 68 6.73 -14.14 -0.81
C ILE A 68 6.50 -15.61 -1.19
N GLY A 69 5.25 -16.03 -1.38
CA GLY A 69 4.95 -17.42 -1.76
C GLY A 69 5.63 -17.83 -3.08
N ARG A 70 5.67 -16.91 -4.06
CA ARG A 70 6.41 -17.15 -5.33
C ARG A 70 7.91 -17.30 -5.11
N LEU A 71 8.50 -16.61 -4.13
CA LEU A 71 9.91 -16.76 -3.79
C LEU A 71 10.18 -18.12 -3.13
N GLU A 72 9.29 -18.54 -2.21
CA GLU A 72 9.37 -19.85 -1.54
C GLU A 72 9.26 -21.01 -2.53
N ASP A 73 8.33 -20.92 -3.49
CA ASP A 73 8.18 -21.90 -4.58
C ASP A 73 9.42 -21.95 -5.49
N SER A 74 10.06 -20.80 -5.74
CA SER A 74 11.26 -20.72 -6.58
C SER A 74 12.55 -21.22 -5.90
N ASP A 75 12.56 -21.28 -4.57
CA ASP A 75 13.69 -21.77 -3.76
C ASP A 75 13.63 -23.28 -3.47
N GLY A 76 12.64 -24.01 -4.04
CA GLY A 76 12.57 -25.47 -3.97
C GLY A 76 12.27 -26.02 -2.58
N ARG A 77 11.63 -25.23 -1.70
CA ARG A 77 11.17 -25.66 -0.38
C ARG A 77 9.67 -25.95 -0.42
N ALA A 78 9.30 -27.02 -1.13
CA ALA A 78 7.96 -27.62 -1.07
C ALA A 78 8.08 -29.04 -0.48
#